data_AF-A0A7Y2NC29-F1
#
_entry.id   AF-A0A7Y2NC29-F1
#
_cell.length_a   1.000
_cell.length_b   1.000
_cell.length_c   1.000
_cell.angle_alpha   90.00
_cell.angle_beta   90.00
_cell.angle_gamma   90.00
#
_symmetry.space_group_name_H-M   'P 1'
#
loop_
_entity.id
_entity.type
_entity.pdbx_description
1 polymer ?
#
loop_
_entity_poly.entity_id
_entity_poly.type
_entity_poly.pdbx_seq_one_letter_code
_entity_poly.pdbx_strand_id
1 'polypeptide(L)'
;MKPPTLKSAGYDKKIKIPEGTGKATFKSLLKTKRLRGTKLDPFGRTEERRLERELIEDYRSLLGELSHGLSEENVRERVAVADLADMIRGFDEIKLANVVRYREDVASAMAALSVGD
;
A
#
# COMPACT_ATOMS: atom_id res chain seq x y z
N MET A 1 2.49 -5.35 -19.82
CA MET A 1 2.00 -4.69 -18.61
C MET A 1 0.66 -4.05 -18.96
N LYS A 2 -0.43 -4.37 -18.27
CA LYS A 2 -1.74 -3.73 -18.50
C LYS A 2 -1.78 -2.48 -17.61
N PRO A 3 -1.80 -1.26 -18.17
CA PRO A 3 -1.84 -0.07 -17.32
C PRO A 3 -3.18 -0.04 -16.57
N PRO A 4 -3.19 0.15 -15.24
CA PRO A 4 -4.44 0.12 -14.45
C PRO A 4 -5.50 1.10 -14.98
N THR A 5 -5.05 2.27 -15.46
CA THR A 5 -5.89 3.30 -16.08
C THR A 5 -6.49 2.90 -17.44
N LEU A 6 -5.90 1.91 -18.11
CA LEU A 6 -6.38 1.40 -19.40
C LEU A 6 -7.30 0.18 -19.21
N LYS A 7 -7.09 -0.63 -18.17
CA LYS A 7 -8.04 -1.68 -17.77
C LYS A 7 -9.40 -1.07 -17.39
N SER A 8 -9.41 0.03 -16.62
CA SER A 8 -10.63 0.75 -16.26
C SER A 8 -11.33 1.41 -17.46
N ALA A 9 -10.62 1.63 -18.57
CA ALA A 9 -11.16 2.12 -19.84
C ALA A 9 -11.54 0.99 -20.83
N GLY A 10 -11.56 -0.28 -20.38
CA GLY A 10 -11.94 -1.44 -21.20
C GLY A 10 -10.84 -1.97 -22.13
N TYR A 11 -9.59 -1.50 -21.99
CA TYR A 11 -8.47 -1.94 -22.81
C TYR A 11 -7.73 -3.11 -22.14
N ASP A 12 -7.92 -4.32 -22.67
CA ASP A 12 -7.36 -5.57 -22.13
C ASP A 12 -6.11 -6.07 -22.88
N LYS A 13 -5.79 -5.47 -24.03
CA LYS A 13 -4.67 -5.86 -24.91
C LYS A 13 -3.34 -5.24 -24.50
N LYS A 14 -2.25 -5.97 -24.74
CA LYS A 14 -0.89 -5.45 -24.59
C LYS A 14 -0.65 -4.33 -25.60
N ILE A 15 -0.30 -3.14 -25.10
CA ILE A 15 0.05 -1.99 -25.94
C ILE A 15 1.54 -2.07 -26.29
N LYS A 16 1.87 -1.92 -27.57
CA LYS A 16 3.24 -1.70 -28.03
C LYS A 16 3.47 -0.20 -28.15
N ILE A 17 4.48 0.31 -27.44
CA ILE A 17 4.90 1.70 -27.54
C ILE A 17 6.21 1.73 -28.34
N PRO A 18 6.28 2.45 -29.48
CA PRO A 18 7.53 2.63 -30.21
C PRO A 18 8.62 3.26 -29.32
N GLU A 19 9.87 2.84 -29.47
CA GLU A 19 10.96 3.25 -28.57
C GLU A 19 11.13 4.77 -28.47
N GLY A 20 11.12 5.47 -29.60
CA GLY A 20 11.24 6.94 -29.65
C GLY A 20 10.13 7.65 -28.87
N THR A 21 8.88 7.23 -29.09
CA THR A 21 7.71 7.75 -28.37
C THR A 21 7.76 7.42 -26.88
N GLY A 22 8.17 6.20 -26.52
CA GLY A 22 8.34 5.78 -25.13
C GLY A 22 9.38 6.63 -24.40
N LYS A 23 10.57 6.82 -25.00
CA LYS A 23 11.65 7.63 -24.45
C LYS A 23 11.25 9.08 -24.25
N ALA A 24 10.55 9.68 -25.23
CA ALA A 24 10.01 11.03 -25.10
C ALA A 24 8.98 11.13 -23.96
N THR A 25 8.07 10.15 -23.87
CA THR A 25 7.04 10.10 -22.82
C THR A 25 7.66 9.99 -21.42
N PHE A 26 8.63 9.10 -21.21
CA PHE A 26 9.32 8.97 -19.93
C PHE A 26 10.11 10.23 -19.54
N LYS A 27 10.75 10.91 -20.51
CA LYS A 27 11.39 12.22 -20.26
C LYS A 27 10.38 13.28 -19.80
N SER A 28 9.18 13.29 -20.37
CA SER A 28 8.11 14.19 -19.94
C SER A 28 7.59 13.84 -18.54
N LEU A 29 7.36 12.55 -18.26
CA LEU A 29 6.94 12.08 -16.94
C LEU A 29 7.95 12.43 -15.82
N LEU A 30 9.24 12.47 -16.14
CA LEU A 30 10.26 12.90 -15.19
C LEU A 30 10.05 14.35 -14.74
N LYS A 31 9.70 15.24 -15.68
CA LYS A 31 9.45 16.67 -15.39
C LYS A 31 8.18 16.88 -14.54
N THR A 32 7.23 15.95 -14.60
CA THR A 32 5.99 16.02 -13.82
C THR A 32 6.09 15.36 -12.45
N LYS A 33 7.30 14.93 -12.00
CA LYS A 33 7.49 14.32 -10.67
C LYS A 33 6.95 15.20 -9.53
N ARG A 34 7.04 16.53 -9.67
CA ARG A 34 6.50 17.50 -8.71
C ARG A 34 4.97 17.48 -8.55
N LEU A 35 4.24 16.90 -9.50
CA LEU A 35 2.78 16.78 -9.41
C LEU A 35 2.36 15.63 -8.48
N ARG A 36 3.26 14.71 -8.13
CA ARG A 36 2.96 13.59 -7.23
C ARG A 36 2.46 14.11 -5.89
N GLY A 37 1.37 13.51 -5.40
CA GLY A 37 0.74 13.93 -4.14
C GLY A 37 -0.08 15.23 -4.23
N THR A 38 -0.09 15.91 -5.38
CA THR A 38 -0.97 17.07 -5.62
C THR A 38 -2.32 16.63 -6.21
N LYS A 39 -3.31 17.53 -6.21
CA LYS A 39 -4.60 17.28 -6.88
C LYS A 39 -4.45 17.02 -8.39
N LEU A 40 -3.35 17.43 -9.01
CA LEU A 40 -3.06 17.24 -10.44
C LEU A 40 -2.35 15.91 -10.74
N ASP A 41 -2.20 15.01 -9.76
CA ASP A 41 -1.62 13.68 -9.94
C ASP A 41 -2.66 12.71 -10.55
N PRO A 42 -2.59 12.34 -11.84
CA PRO A 42 -3.55 11.42 -12.44
C PRO A 42 -3.44 10.00 -11.86
N PHE A 43 -2.30 9.62 -11.29
CA PHE A 43 -2.09 8.30 -10.67
C PHE A 43 -2.46 8.31 -9.19
N GLY A 44 -2.52 9.47 -8.55
CA GLY A 44 -2.85 9.62 -7.14
C GLY A 44 -4.34 9.48 -6.81
N ARG A 45 -5.20 9.36 -7.83
CA ARG A 45 -6.66 9.26 -7.69
C ARG A 45 -7.20 7.85 -7.88
N THR A 46 -6.36 6.87 -8.20
CA THR A 46 -6.82 5.47 -8.31
C THR A 46 -7.14 4.93 -6.91
N GLU A 47 -8.14 4.05 -6.83
CA GLU A 47 -8.54 3.42 -5.57
C GLU A 47 -7.39 2.66 -4.92
N GLU A 48 -6.60 1.93 -5.73
CA GLU A 48 -5.37 1.26 -5.27
C GLU A 48 -4.38 2.22 -4.60
N ARG A 49 -4.15 3.40 -5.19
CA ARG A 49 -3.17 4.35 -4.65
C ARG A 49 -3.68 5.08 -3.41
N ARG A 50 -5.00 5.26 -3.28
CA ARG A 50 -5.64 5.77 -2.07
C ARG A 50 -5.49 4.78 -0.93
N LEU A 51 -5.84 3.51 -1.18
CA LEU A 51 -5.69 2.43 -0.20
C LEU A 51 -4.24 2.28 0.25
N GLU A 52 -3.27 2.31 -0.66
CA GLU A 52 -1.85 2.26 -0.28
C GLU A 52 -1.42 3.40 0.63
N ARG A 53 -1.99 4.60 0.47
CA ARG A 53 -1.68 5.75 1.33
C ARG A 53 -2.33 5.61 2.70
N GLU A 54 -3.58 5.15 2.73
CA GLU A 54 -4.30 4.83 3.96
C GLU A 54 -3.51 3.80 4.79
N LEU A 55 -3.06 2.72 4.15
CA LEU A 55 -2.26 1.67 4.81
C LEU A 55 -0.94 2.18 5.42
N ILE A 56 -0.32 3.21 4.84
CA ILE A 56 0.88 3.82 5.43
C ILE A 56 0.55 4.51 6.75
N GLU A 57 -0.58 5.23 6.80
CA GLU A 57 -1.01 5.90 8.03
C GLU A 57 -1.53 4.89 9.06
N ASP A 58 -2.30 3.89 8.65
CA ASP A 58 -2.75 2.78 9.51
C ASP A 58 -1.55 2.10 10.18
N TYR A 59 -0.52 1.76 9.40
CA TYR A 59 0.68 1.11 9.93
C TYR A 59 1.46 2.00 10.91
N ARG A 60 1.55 3.32 10.65
CA ARG A 60 2.19 4.26 11.57
C ARG A 60 1.43 4.38 12.88
N SER A 61 0.11 4.45 12.83
CA SER A 61 -0.74 4.46 14.03
C SER A 61 -0.54 3.18 14.83
N LEU A 62 -0.57 2.02 14.17
CA LEU A 62 -0.30 0.72 14.79
C LEU A 62 1.07 0.69 15.48
N LEU A 63 2.13 1.16 14.82
CA LEU A 63 3.46 1.25 15.44
C LEU A 63 3.48 2.19 16.65
N GLY A 64 2.71 3.28 16.62
CA GLY A 64 2.54 4.18 17.76
C GLY A 64 1.90 3.48 18.95
N GLU A 65 0.84 2.71 18.72
CA GLU A 65 0.15 1.90 19.75
C GLU A 65 1.08 0.82 20.30
N LEU A 66 1.73 0.06 19.42
CA LEU A 66 2.68 -1.00 19.81
C LEU A 66 3.90 -0.47 20.57
N SER A 67 4.32 0.78 20.33
CA SER A 67 5.44 1.39 21.04
C SER A 67 5.06 1.90 22.43
N HIS A 68 3.77 2.09 22.71
CA HIS A 68 3.31 2.56 24.00
C HIS A 68 3.44 1.45 25.06
N GLY A 69 4.20 1.69 26.13
CA GLY A 69 4.43 0.69 27.19
C GLY A 69 5.35 -0.47 26.78
N LEU A 70 6.19 -0.27 25.75
CA LEU A 70 7.13 -1.28 25.30
C LEU A 70 8.19 -1.59 26.37
N SER A 71 8.40 -2.89 26.64
CA SER A 71 9.39 -3.42 27.57
C SER A 71 10.10 -4.64 26.96
N GLU A 72 11.15 -5.13 27.62
CA GLU A 72 11.89 -6.31 27.14
C GLU A 72 11.03 -7.59 27.17
N GLU A 73 10.04 -7.64 28.05
CA GLU A 73 9.13 -8.77 28.22
C GLU A 73 8.07 -8.85 27.10
N ASN A 74 7.59 -7.70 26.61
CA ASN A 74 6.49 -7.65 25.63
C ASN A 74 6.94 -7.32 24.19
N VAL A 75 8.21 -6.96 23.98
CA VAL A 75 8.73 -6.54 22.66
C VAL A 75 8.53 -7.61 21.59
N ARG A 76 8.72 -8.89 21.91
CA ARG A 76 8.61 -9.98 20.93
C ARG A 76 7.21 -10.09 20.35
N GLU A 77 6.20 -10.01 21.21
CA GLU A 77 4.80 -10.14 20.80
C GLU A 77 4.36 -8.92 19.99
N ARG A 78 4.77 -7.72 20.43
CA ARG A 78 4.47 -6.46 19.72
C ARG A 78 5.14 -6.39 18.34
N VAL A 79 6.38 -6.88 18.22
CA VAL A 79 7.06 -7.01 16.90
C VAL A 79 6.31 -7.98 16.00
N ALA A 80 5.81 -9.11 16.53
CA ALA A 80 5.03 -10.06 15.73
C ALA A 80 3.76 -9.44 15.14
N VAL A 81 3.12 -8.49 15.86
CA VAL A 81 1.97 -7.73 15.31
C VAL A 81 2.41 -6.79 14.19
N ALA A 82 3.54 -6.09 14.36
CA ALA A 82 4.08 -5.22 13.32
C ALA A 82 4.44 -6.01 12.05
N ASP A 83 4.99 -7.22 12.20
CA ASP A 83 5.36 -8.12 11.11
C ASP A 83 4.17 -8.58 10.27
N LEU A 84 2.93 -8.47 10.76
CA LEU A 84 1.73 -8.77 9.96
C LEU A 84 1.64 -7.90 8.70
N ALA A 85 2.17 -6.67 8.72
CA ALA A 85 2.16 -5.77 7.55
C ALA A 85 2.87 -6.40 6.33
N ASP A 86 3.81 -7.30 6.58
CA ASP A 86 4.60 -7.97 5.57
C ASP A 86 3.78 -8.94 4.70
N MET A 87 2.55 -9.29 5.10
CA MET A 87 1.61 -10.08 4.31
C MET A 87 0.97 -9.31 3.15
N ILE A 88 1.02 -7.97 3.17
CA ILE A 88 0.45 -7.10 2.14
C ILE A 88 1.33 -7.13 0.89
N ARG A 89 1.31 -8.26 0.19
CA ARG A 89 2.07 -8.54 -1.04
C ARG A 89 1.14 -8.93 -2.18
N GLY A 90 1.68 -8.95 -3.40
CA GLY A 90 0.93 -9.28 -4.62
C GLY A 90 0.41 -8.05 -5.36
N PHE A 91 -0.38 -8.31 -6.40
CA PHE A 91 -0.92 -7.30 -7.31
C PHE A 91 -2.44 -7.46 -7.44
N ASP A 92 -3.12 -6.39 -7.88
CA ASP A 92 -4.56 -6.35 -8.13
C ASP A 92 -5.38 -6.95 -6.96
N GLU A 93 -6.26 -7.90 -7.25
CA GLU A 93 -7.20 -8.51 -6.30
C GLU A 93 -6.51 -9.25 -5.16
N ILE A 94 -5.34 -9.84 -5.41
CA ILE A 94 -4.56 -10.55 -4.37
C ILE A 94 -4.13 -9.56 -3.29
N LYS A 95 -3.69 -8.36 -3.70
CA LYS A 95 -3.29 -7.32 -2.75
C LYS A 95 -4.49 -6.86 -1.92
N LEU A 96 -5.64 -6.64 -2.55
CA LEU A 96 -6.87 -6.23 -1.85
C LEU A 96 -7.33 -7.28 -0.82
N ALA A 97 -7.30 -8.56 -1.19
CA ALA A 97 -7.64 -9.64 -0.27
C ALA A 97 -6.67 -9.71 0.92
N ASN A 98 -5.37 -9.56 0.67
CA ASN A 98 -4.35 -9.54 1.73
C ASN A 98 -4.53 -8.34 2.67
N VAL A 99 -4.99 -7.19 2.19
CA VAL A 99 -5.29 -6.02 3.03
C VAL A 99 -6.45 -6.28 3.99
N VAL A 100 -7.52 -6.94 3.51
CA VAL A 100 -8.65 -7.32 4.37
C VAL A 100 -8.17 -8.25 5.48
N ARG A 101 -7.47 -9.32 5.10
CA ARG A 101 -6.93 -10.28 6.05
C ARG A 101 -5.95 -9.65 7.05
N TYR A 102 -5.08 -8.75 6.58
CA TYR A 102 -4.17 -8.00 7.44
C TYR A 102 -4.92 -7.23 8.54
N ARG A 103 -6.00 -6.54 8.20
CA ARG A 103 -6.79 -5.78 9.18
C ARG A 103 -7.46 -6.70 10.21
N GLU A 104 -7.95 -7.86 9.79
CA GLU A 104 -8.53 -8.87 10.68
C GLU A 104 -7.49 -9.47 11.64
N ASP A 105 -6.31 -9.82 11.11
CA ASP A 105 -5.21 -10.41 11.87
C ASP A 105 -4.65 -9.39 12.90
N VAL A 106 -4.50 -8.12 12.51
CA VAL A 106 -4.08 -7.04 13.43
C VAL A 106 -5.11 -6.81 14.53
N ALA A 107 -6.40 -6.71 14.19
CA ALA A 107 -7.45 -6.51 15.18
C ALA A 107 -7.48 -7.65 16.21
N SER A 108 -7.33 -8.90 15.74
CA SER A 108 -7.29 -10.08 16.59
C SER A 108 -6.06 -10.08 17.50
N ALA A 109 -4.88 -9.74 16.97
CA ALA A 109 -3.64 -9.71 17.72
C ALA A 109 -3.61 -8.57 18.76
N MET A 110 -4.09 -7.38 18.40
CA MET A 110 -4.21 -6.25 19.33
C MET A 110 -5.19 -6.54 20.48
N ALA A 111 -6.31 -7.21 20.19
CA ALA A 111 -7.22 -7.65 21.23
C ALA A 111 -6.56 -8.64 22.20
N ALA A 112 -5.75 -9.58 21.70
CA ALA A 112 -5.02 -10.52 22.54
C ALA A 112 -3.99 -9.82 23.46
N LEU A 113 -3.28 -8.80 22.96
CA LEU A 113 -2.34 -8.01 23.78
C LEU A 113 -3.05 -7.25 24.92
N SER A 114 -4.23 -6.68 24.66
CA SER A 114 -4.98 -5.91 25.66
C SER A 114 -5.53 -6.72 26.84
N VAL A 115 -5.56 -8.05 26.72
CA VAL A 115 -6.01 -8.97 27.79
C VAL A 115 -4.86 -9.40 28.70
N GLY A 116 -3.60 -9.20 28.26
CA GLY A 116 -2.39 -9.60 28.98
C GLY A 116 -1.66 -8.49 29.75
N ASP A 117 -1.99 -7.22 29.49
CA ASP A 117 -1.53 -6.03 30.24
C ASP A 117 -2.38 -5.79 31.51
#